data_AF-A0A929K7Y6-F1
#
_entry.id   AF-A0A929K7Y6-F1
#
_cell.length_a   1.000
_cell.length_b   1.000
_cell.length_c   1.000
_cell.angle_alpha   90.00
_cell.angle_beta   90.00
_cell.angle_gamma   90.00
#
_symmetry.space_group_name_H-M   'P 1'
#
loop_
_entity.id
_entity.type
_entity.pdbx_description
1 polymer ?
#
loop_
_entity_poly.entity_id
_entity_poly.type
_entity_poly.pdbx_seq_one_letter_code
_entity_poly.pdbx_strand_id
1 'polypeptide(L)'
;PLDRRICQKIEYKYKKDDVKEEVITFFAADVDKVQQRGRVFEFLEKIGYAGSKWYGRIDEVYVPPSEYEEMARALKEKRIVFITGTPEYGKTYTAIRLMWEYYNSGYEPGWIKGGELTERIEVRKRLENISAELKPGHIIYFEDPFGRTKYERREGLEREIGTIMESIKHVGDAYVIITSREEVFKEFEKEKISVKELKEFERKLNIKKPSYDAEKRKEILLSWAEA
;
A
#
# COMPACT_ATOMS: atom_id res chain seq x y z
N PRO A 1 18.02 3.97 -18.97
CA PRO A 1 18.87 5.17 -18.79
C PRO A 1 18.89 5.59 -17.33
N LEU A 2 20.07 5.85 -16.73
CA LEU A 2 20.15 6.39 -15.38
C LEU A 2 19.41 7.73 -15.34
N ASP A 3 18.44 7.81 -14.42
CA ASP A 3 17.65 9.01 -14.22
C ASP A 3 18.56 10.12 -13.69
N ARG A 4 18.56 11.27 -14.38
CA ARG A 4 19.39 12.41 -14.01
C ARG A 4 19.04 12.98 -12.63
N ARG A 5 17.87 12.67 -12.07
CA ARG A 5 17.42 13.13 -10.75
C ARG A 5 18.13 12.46 -9.57
N ILE A 6 18.62 11.23 -9.77
CA ILE A 6 19.40 10.50 -8.75
C ILE A 6 20.90 10.61 -8.98
N CYS A 7 21.31 11.41 -9.97
CA CYS A 7 22.71 11.60 -10.31
C CYS A 7 23.11 13.07 -10.11
N GLN A 8 24.12 13.30 -9.29
CA GLN A 8 24.73 14.63 -9.20
C GLN A 8 25.66 14.84 -10.38
N LYS A 9 25.44 15.92 -11.13
CA LYS A 9 26.37 16.36 -12.18
C LYS A 9 27.61 16.94 -11.51
N ILE A 10 28.78 16.42 -11.86
CA ILE A 10 30.08 16.93 -11.41
C ILE A 10 30.83 17.41 -12.65
N GLU A 11 31.20 18.68 -12.66
CA GLU A 11 32.03 19.25 -13.72
C GLU A 11 33.45 19.45 -13.19
N TYR A 12 34.41 18.80 -13.84
CA TYR A 12 35.83 18.97 -13.55
C TYR A 12 36.47 19.79 -14.67
N LYS A 13 36.97 20.97 -14.33
CA LYS A 13 37.70 21.84 -15.24
C LYS A 13 39.19 21.55 -15.14
N TYR A 14 39.86 21.37 -16.26
CA TYR A 14 41.29 21.13 -16.31
C TYR A 14 41.93 21.82 -17.51
N LYS A 15 43.22 22.16 -17.41
CA LYS A 15 43.99 22.71 -18.52
C LYS A 15 44.87 21.62 -19.10
N LYS A 16 44.72 21.36 -20.40
CA LYS A 16 45.50 20.31 -21.09
C LYS A 16 46.83 20.84 -21.62
N ASP A 17 46.90 22.13 -21.87
CA ASP A 17 48.08 22.95 -22.16
C ASP A 17 47.75 24.36 -21.66
N ASP A 18 48.72 25.21 -21.32
CA ASP A 18 48.55 26.56 -20.72
C ASP A 18 47.64 27.56 -21.49
N VAL A 19 46.98 27.09 -22.55
CA VAL A 19 46.19 27.85 -23.52
C VAL A 19 44.71 27.44 -23.56
N LYS A 20 44.30 26.26 -23.07
CA LYS A 20 42.89 25.81 -23.20
C LYS A 20 42.34 25.08 -21.97
N GLU A 21 41.24 25.61 -21.43
CA GLU A 21 40.45 25.02 -20.36
C GLU A 21 39.42 24.04 -20.95
N GLU A 22 39.47 22.79 -20.55
CA GLU A 22 38.52 21.74 -20.91
C GLU A 22 37.66 21.35 -19.71
N VAL A 23 36.42 20.92 -19.97
CA VAL A 23 35.48 20.48 -18.93
C VAL A 23 35.10 19.03 -19.16
N ILE A 24 35.37 18.17 -18.18
CA ILE A 24 34.86 16.80 -18.13
C ILE A 24 33.63 16.77 -17.23
N THR A 25 32.53 16.20 -17.73
CA THR A 25 31.31 16.00 -16.95
C THR A 25 31.21 14.55 -16.49
N PHE A 26 31.04 14.37 -15.18
CA PHE A 26 30.70 13.10 -14.54
C PHE A 26 29.29 13.16 -13.97
N PHE A 27 28.68 12.00 -13.78
CA PHE A 27 27.41 11.84 -13.08
C PHE A 27 27.63 10.87 -11.92
N ALA A 28 27.63 11.38 -10.69
CA ALA A 28 27.72 10.55 -9.50
C ALA A 28 26.32 10.09 -9.10
N ALA A 29 26.05 8.80 -9.19
CA ALA A 29 24.79 8.24 -8.75
C ALA A 29 24.75 8.13 -7.22
N ASP A 30 23.62 8.51 -6.63
CA ASP A 30 23.32 8.26 -5.23
C ASP A 30 22.99 6.77 -5.05
N VAL A 31 23.93 6.03 -4.46
CA VAL A 31 23.84 4.56 -4.32
C VAL A 31 22.61 4.16 -3.51
N ASP A 32 22.29 4.90 -2.45
CA ASP A 32 21.14 4.60 -1.59
C ASP A 32 19.83 4.76 -2.36
N LYS A 33 19.71 5.82 -3.18
CA LYS A 33 18.54 6.01 -4.05
C LYS A 33 18.43 4.95 -5.13
N VAL A 34 19.56 4.49 -5.70
CA VAL A 34 19.57 3.40 -6.68
C VAL A 34 19.09 2.09 -6.02
N GLN A 35 19.59 1.78 -4.83
CA GLN A 35 19.18 0.59 -4.08
C GLN A 35 17.71 0.65 -3.69
N GLN A 36 17.24 1.80 -3.19
CA GLN A 36 15.84 2.01 -2.86
C GLN A 36 14.92 1.77 -4.06
N ARG A 37 15.28 2.28 -5.25
CA ARG A 37 14.53 2.00 -6.49
C ARG A 37 14.54 0.53 -6.86
N GLY A 38 15.66 -0.16 -6.68
CA GLY A 38 15.74 -1.61 -6.85
C GLY A 38 14.78 -2.35 -5.93
N ARG A 39 14.70 -1.94 -4.65
CA ARG A 39 13.77 -2.53 -3.68
C ARG A 39 12.31 -2.26 -4.04
N VAL A 40 11.98 -1.05 -4.49
CA VAL A 40 10.61 -0.74 -4.96
C VAL A 40 10.25 -1.61 -6.16
N PHE A 41 11.19 -1.80 -7.10
CA PHE A 41 10.96 -2.67 -8.26
C PHE A 41 10.66 -4.11 -7.83
N GLU A 42 11.49 -4.69 -6.95
CA GLU A 42 11.31 -6.05 -6.43
C GLU A 42 9.99 -6.21 -5.66
N PHE A 43 9.65 -5.22 -4.82
CA PHE A 43 8.37 -5.18 -4.11
C PHE A 43 7.18 -5.22 -5.08
N LEU A 44 7.23 -4.41 -6.14
CA LEU A 44 6.19 -4.35 -7.16
C LEU A 44 6.08 -5.66 -7.96
N GLU A 45 7.19 -6.34 -8.22
CA GLU A 45 7.16 -7.68 -8.82
C GLU A 45 6.43 -8.67 -7.91
N LYS A 46 6.76 -8.70 -6.61
CA LYS A 46 6.15 -9.60 -5.62
C LYS A 46 4.64 -9.42 -5.50
N ILE A 47 4.14 -8.18 -5.52
CA ILE A 47 2.69 -7.90 -5.47
C ILE A 47 2.00 -7.95 -6.84
N GLY A 48 2.68 -8.39 -7.90
CA GLY A 48 2.10 -8.54 -9.24
C GLY A 48 1.75 -7.21 -9.93
N TYR A 49 2.58 -6.19 -9.72
CA TYR A 49 2.44 -4.84 -10.29
C TYR A 49 3.77 -4.30 -10.85
N ALA A 50 4.62 -5.20 -11.36
CA ALA A 50 5.89 -4.88 -12.00
C ALA A 50 5.74 -3.75 -13.03
N GLY A 51 6.64 -2.76 -12.99
CA GLY A 51 6.62 -1.62 -13.91
C GLY A 51 5.49 -0.60 -13.67
N SER A 52 4.77 -0.67 -12.54
CA SER A 52 3.76 0.32 -12.18
C SER A 52 4.34 1.74 -12.14
N LYS A 53 3.88 2.61 -13.03
CA LYS A 53 4.22 4.05 -12.96
C LYS A 53 3.60 4.73 -11.74
N TRP A 54 2.46 4.22 -11.28
CA TRP A 54 1.73 4.79 -10.15
C TRP A 54 2.41 4.49 -8.81
N TYR A 55 2.86 3.24 -8.63
CA TYR A 55 3.43 2.78 -7.35
C TYR A 55 4.96 2.74 -7.35
N GLY A 56 5.61 2.84 -8.52
CA GLY A 56 7.07 2.88 -8.62
C GLY A 56 7.72 4.10 -7.95
N ARG A 57 6.90 5.06 -7.51
CA ARG A 57 7.30 6.32 -6.88
C ARG A 57 6.70 6.47 -5.49
N ILE A 58 6.42 5.34 -4.83
CA ILE A 58 5.72 5.31 -3.55
C ILE A 58 6.40 6.10 -2.42
N ASP A 59 7.72 6.24 -2.46
CA ASP A 59 8.46 7.07 -1.50
C ASP A 59 8.53 8.55 -1.90
N GLU A 60 8.25 8.88 -3.17
CA GLU A 60 8.38 10.24 -3.70
C GLU A 60 7.05 11.01 -3.65
N VAL A 61 5.92 10.33 -3.86
CA VAL A 61 4.61 11.00 -4.04
C VAL A 61 3.58 10.70 -2.96
N TYR A 62 3.91 9.85 -2.00
CA TYR A 62 2.96 9.51 -0.96
C TYR A 62 2.86 10.62 0.08
N VAL A 63 1.66 11.19 0.20
CA VAL A 63 1.31 12.05 1.32
C VAL A 63 0.40 11.26 2.27
N PRO A 64 0.78 11.09 3.55
CA PRO A 64 -0.01 10.30 4.48
C PRO A 64 -1.32 11.00 4.87
N PRO A 65 -2.46 10.28 4.89
CA PRO A 65 -3.70 10.81 5.45
C PRO A 65 -3.52 11.11 6.94
N SER A 66 -4.36 11.95 7.50
CA SER A 66 -4.31 12.31 8.92
C SER A 66 -4.47 11.11 9.86
N GLU A 67 -5.12 10.05 9.39
CA GLU A 67 -5.33 8.80 10.12
C GLU A 67 -4.17 7.79 9.94
N TYR A 68 -3.13 8.09 9.15
CA TYR A 68 -2.09 7.13 8.77
C TYR A 68 -1.42 6.46 9.98
N GLU A 69 -0.94 7.27 10.93
CA GLU A 69 -0.26 6.79 12.15
C GLU A 69 -1.16 5.87 12.99
N GLU A 70 -2.46 6.17 13.01
CA GLU A 70 -3.44 5.34 13.70
C GLU A 70 -3.63 4.00 13.00
N MET A 71 -3.64 3.98 11.65
CA MET A 71 -3.71 2.76 10.85
C MET A 71 -2.47 1.89 11.03
N ALA A 72 -1.28 2.49 10.94
CA ALA A 72 -0.01 1.80 11.12
C ALA A 72 0.10 1.18 12.52
N ARG A 73 -0.30 1.93 13.55
CA ARG A 73 -0.37 1.43 14.93
C ARG A 73 -1.37 0.30 15.08
N ALA A 74 -2.59 0.46 14.56
CA ALA A 74 -3.61 -0.57 14.62
C ALA A 74 -3.14 -1.86 13.95
N LEU A 75 -2.53 -1.76 12.76
CA LEU A 75 -1.96 -2.92 12.08
C LEU A 75 -0.84 -3.58 12.89
N LYS A 76 0.06 -2.79 13.48
CA LYS A 76 1.16 -3.31 14.31
C LYS A 76 0.67 -4.05 15.56
N GLU A 77 -0.29 -3.47 16.28
CA GLU A 77 -0.80 -4.02 17.55
C GLU A 77 -1.77 -5.18 17.33
N LYS A 78 -2.66 -5.04 16.36
CA LYS A 78 -3.77 -5.96 16.14
C LYS A 78 -3.51 -6.99 15.05
N ARG A 79 -2.43 -6.82 14.29
CA ARG A 79 -2.06 -7.63 13.11
C ARG A 79 -3.08 -7.60 11.97
N ILE A 80 -4.16 -6.86 12.11
CA ILE A 80 -5.17 -6.65 11.07
C ILE A 80 -5.71 -5.22 11.12
N VAL A 81 -5.96 -4.63 9.95
CA VAL A 81 -6.63 -3.33 9.81
C VAL A 81 -7.63 -3.37 8.64
N PHE A 82 -8.83 -2.84 8.86
CA PHE A 82 -9.79 -2.58 7.80
C PHE A 82 -9.74 -1.10 7.44
N ILE A 83 -9.27 -0.75 6.25
CA ILE A 83 -9.23 0.61 5.75
C ILE A 83 -10.48 0.85 4.92
N THR A 84 -11.45 1.54 5.49
CA THR A 84 -12.73 1.85 4.83
C THR A 84 -12.79 3.33 4.45
N GLY A 85 -13.66 3.69 3.52
CA GLY A 85 -13.80 5.10 3.15
C GLY A 85 -14.36 5.35 1.77
N THR A 86 -14.49 6.63 1.43
CA THR A 86 -14.99 7.11 0.13
C THR A 86 -14.20 6.50 -1.03
N PRO A 87 -14.84 6.19 -2.18
CA PRO A 87 -14.13 5.80 -3.40
C PRO A 87 -13.01 6.77 -3.75
N GLU A 88 -11.91 6.24 -4.30
CA GLU A 88 -10.78 7.04 -4.84
C GLU A 88 -10.06 7.95 -3.82
N TYR A 89 -10.29 7.74 -2.52
CA TYR A 89 -9.73 8.56 -1.45
C TYR A 89 -8.38 8.06 -0.90
N GLY A 90 -7.63 7.28 -1.69
CA GLY A 90 -6.29 6.83 -1.32
C GLY A 90 -6.20 5.55 -0.48
N LYS A 91 -7.29 4.77 -0.35
CA LYS A 91 -7.28 3.48 0.39
C LYS A 91 -6.25 2.49 -0.16
N THR A 92 -6.33 2.17 -1.45
CA THR A 92 -5.41 1.24 -2.11
C THR A 92 -3.97 1.73 -2.00
N TYR A 93 -3.73 3.02 -2.23
CA TYR A 93 -2.39 3.60 -2.12
C TYR A 93 -1.85 3.51 -0.68
N THR A 94 -2.67 3.79 0.33
CA THR A 94 -2.32 3.65 1.75
C THR A 94 -2.05 2.20 2.14
N ALA A 95 -2.84 1.25 1.63
CA ALA A 95 -2.59 -0.18 1.85
C ALA A 95 -1.25 -0.62 1.27
N ILE A 96 -0.95 -0.22 0.02
CA ILE A 96 0.34 -0.51 -0.62
C ILE A 96 1.49 0.16 0.13
N ARG A 97 1.30 1.38 0.65
CA ARG A 97 2.30 2.05 1.50
C ARG A 97 2.62 1.24 2.75
N LEU A 98 1.61 0.79 3.48
CA LEU A 98 1.80 -0.05 4.66
C LEU A 98 2.52 -1.35 4.27
N MET A 99 2.12 -2.00 3.18
CA MET A 99 2.82 -3.19 2.67
C MET A 99 4.30 -2.92 2.37
N TRP A 100 4.61 -1.78 1.75
CA TRP A 100 5.96 -1.36 1.43
C TRP A 100 6.83 -1.17 2.69
N GLU A 101 6.28 -0.59 3.75
CA GLU A 101 7.00 -0.42 5.02
C GLU A 101 7.30 -1.75 5.72
N TYR A 102 6.37 -2.69 5.69
CA TYR A 102 6.60 -4.05 6.18
C TYR A 102 7.57 -4.82 5.30
N TYR A 103 7.49 -4.68 3.98
CA TYR A 103 8.48 -5.25 3.06
C TYR A 103 9.89 -4.76 3.39
N ASN A 104 10.03 -3.46 3.64
CA ASN A 104 11.32 -2.90 4.04
C ASN A 104 11.84 -3.45 5.37
N SER A 105 10.92 -3.90 6.23
CA SER A 105 11.20 -4.55 7.52
C SER A 105 11.40 -6.07 7.42
N GLY A 106 11.36 -6.64 6.20
CA GLY A 106 11.66 -8.06 5.94
C GLY A 106 10.46 -8.98 5.75
N TYR A 107 9.24 -8.44 5.64
CA TYR A 107 8.04 -9.24 5.42
C TYR A 107 7.80 -9.52 3.93
N GLU A 108 7.27 -10.71 3.63
CA GLU A 108 6.83 -11.07 2.29
C GLU A 108 5.46 -10.45 1.98
N PRO A 109 5.33 -9.63 0.92
CA PRO A 109 4.11 -8.92 0.60
C PRO A 109 3.24 -9.75 -0.36
N GLY A 110 1.95 -9.88 -0.06
CA GLY A 110 0.97 -10.50 -0.94
C GLY A 110 -0.23 -9.58 -1.19
N TRP A 111 -0.55 -9.29 -2.45
CA TRP A 111 -1.75 -8.52 -2.80
C TRP A 111 -2.75 -9.40 -3.55
N ILE A 112 -3.94 -9.50 -2.96
CA ILE A 112 -5.10 -10.20 -3.50
C ILE A 112 -6.08 -9.13 -3.99
N LYS A 113 -6.05 -8.89 -5.30
CA LYS A 113 -6.78 -7.80 -5.98
C LYS A 113 -8.28 -8.09 -6.03
N GLY A 114 -9.11 -7.05 -5.93
CA GLY A 114 -10.58 -7.16 -6.01
C GLY A 114 -11.22 -6.18 -6.98
N GLY A 115 -10.44 -5.61 -7.89
CA GLY A 115 -10.92 -4.62 -8.86
C GLY A 115 -11.86 -5.25 -9.90
N GLU A 116 -11.41 -6.30 -10.60
CA GLU A 116 -12.19 -6.94 -11.65
C GLU A 116 -13.00 -8.14 -11.15
N LEU A 117 -14.02 -8.56 -11.89
CA LEU A 117 -14.89 -9.67 -11.46
C LEU A 117 -14.10 -10.98 -11.24
N THR A 118 -13.16 -11.27 -12.14
CA THR A 118 -12.27 -12.44 -12.04
C THR A 118 -11.34 -12.37 -10.84
N GLU A 119 -10.81 -11.19 -10.55
CA GLU A 119 -9.99 -10.93 -9.36
C GLU A 119 -10.83 -11.11 -8.08
N ARG A 120 -12.07 -10.61 -8.08
CA ARG A 120 -12.98 -10.84 -6.95
C ARG A 120 -13.28 -12.31 -6.73
N ILE A 121 -13.39 -13.13 -7.78
CA ILE A 121 -13.52 -14.60 -7.64
C ILE A 121 -12.29 -15.19 -6.95
N GLU A 122 -11.09 -14.75 -7.32
CA GLU A 122 -9.83 -15.17 -6.69
C GLU A 122 -9.75 -14.74 -5.22
N VAL A 123 -10.18 -13.51 -4.89
CA VAL A 123 -10.30 -13.05 -3.50
C VAL A 123 -11.16 -14.01 -2.69
N ARG A 124 -12.28 -14.49 -3.25
CA ARG A 124 -13.17 -15.44 -2.54
C ARG A 124 -12.45 -16.75 -2.26
N LYS A 125 -11.84 -17.33 -3.29
CA LYS A 125 -11.11 -18.60 -3.17
C LYS A 125 -9.99 -18.53 -2.13
N ARG A 126 -9.28 -17.40 -2.06
CA ARG A 126 -8.21 -17.21 -1.07
C ARG A 126 -8.72 -16.97 0.34
N LEU A 127 -9.86 -16.31 0.50
CA LEU A 127 -10.51 -16.15 1.80
C LEU A 127 -11.02 -17.49 2.36
N GLU A 128 -11.58 -18.35 1.51
CA GLU A 128 -11.99 -19.72 1.88
C GLU A 128 -10.80 -20.55 2.40
N ASN A 129 -9.59 -20.30 1.88
CA ASN A 129 -8.36 -21.00 2.25
C ASN A 129 -7.37 -20.09 2.99
N ILE A 130 -7.87 -19.25 3.89
CA ILE A 130 -7.06 -18.22 4.56
C ILE A 130 -5.82 -18.76 5.28
N SER A 131 -5.88 -19.98 5.83
CA SER A 131 -4.74 -20.61 6.51
C SER A 131 -3.53 -20.82 5.58
N ALA A 132 -3.76 -20.94 4.28
CA ALA A 132 -2.68 -21.03 3.29
C ALA A 132 -2.07 -19.65 2.96
N GLU A 133 -2.79 -18.55 3.20
CA GLU A 133 -2.32 -17.19 2.97
C GLU A 133 -1.63 -16.61 4.21
N LEU A 134 -2.13 -16.92 5.43
CA LEU A 134 -1.58 -16.43 6.69
C LEU A 134 -0.34 -17.22 7.12
N LYS A 135 0.81 -16.82 6.59
CA LYS A 135 2.12 -17.40 6.93
C LYS A 135 2.94 -16.43 7.79
N PRO A 136 3.76 -16.93 8.73
CA PRO A 136 4.71 -16.09 9.46
C PRO A 136 5.62 -15.32 8.50
N GLY A 137 5.94 -14.08 8.87
CA GLY A 137 6.74 -13.16 8.07
C GLY A 137 6.03 -12.64 6.82
N HIS A 138 4.69 -12.71 6.74
CA HIS A 138 3.93 -12.20 5.58
C HIS A 138 3.03 -11.01 5.94
N ILE A 139 2.82 -10.12 4.97
CA ILE A 139 1.79 -9.09 4.99
C ILE A 139 0.87 -9.25 3.77
N ILE A 140 -0.42 -9.53 4.03
CA ILE A 140 -1.40 -9.82 2.99
C ILE A 140 -2.43 -8.68 2.90
N TYR A 141 -2.66 -8.19 1.69
CA TYR A 141 -3.68 -7.18 1.39
C TYR A 141 -4.81 -7.78 0.56
N PHE A 142 -6.03 -7.76 1.11
CA PHE A 142 -7.26 -8.08 0.39
C PHE A 142 -7.97 -6.79 -0.04
N GLU A 143 -8.05 -6.57 -1.35
CA GLU A 143 -8.74 -5.40 -1.90
C GLU A 143 -10.23 -5.68 -2.13
N ASP A 144 -11.09 -4.80 -1.60
CA ASP A 144 -12.55 -4.81 -1.79
C ASP A 144 -13.21 -6.22 -1.69
N PRO A 145 -12.94 -7.04 -0.66
CA PRO A 145 -13.44 -8.42 -0.59
C PRO A 145 -14.97 -8.52 -0.43
N PHE A 146 -15.61 -7.43 0.00
CA PHE A 146 -17.04 -7.31 0.19
C PHE A 146 -17.79 -6.88 -1.08
N GLY A 147 -17.06 -6.49 -2.13
CA GLY A 147 -17.61 -5.99 -3.39
C GLY A 147 -17.06 -4.60 -3.76
N ARG A 148 -16.94 -4.36 -5.07
CA ARG A 148 -16.32 -3.13 -5.59
C ARG A 148 -17.20 -1.90 -5.44
N THR A 149 -18.49 -2.01 -5.71
CA THR A 149 -19.43 -0.86 -5.74
C THR A 149 -20.68 -1.07 -4.90
N LYS A 150 -21.06 -2.32 -4.67
CA LYS A 150 -22.19 -2.75 -3.85
C LYS A 150 -21.77 -3.99 -3.08
N TYR A 151 -22.45 -4.28 -1.98
CA TYR A 151 -22.21 -5.51 -1.24
C TYR A 151 -22.55 -6.73 -2.10
N GLU A 152 -21.57 -7.61 -2.26
CA GLU A 152 -21.69 -8.88 -2.95
C GLU A 152 -21.89 -9.98 -1.91
N ARG A 153 -23.10 -10.03 -1.32
CA ARG A 153 -23.47 -11.03 -0.32
C ARG A 153 -23.17 -12.44 -0.82
N ARG A 154 -22.49 -13.22 0.00
CA ARG A 154 -22.26 -14.64 -0.25
C ARG A 154 -22.32 -15.44 1.03
N GLU A 155 -22.65 -16.71 0.90
CA GLU A 155 -22.59 -17.64 2.01
C GLU A 155 -21.14 -17.78 2.49
N GLY A 156 -20.91 -17.61 3.80
CA GLY A 156 -19.62 -17.89 4.41
C GLY A 156 -18.64 -16.72 4.50
N LEU A 157 -18.82 -15.61 3.77
CA LEU A 157 -17.89 -14.46 3.82
C LEU A 157 -17.72 -13.91 5.24
N GLU A 158 -18.82 -13.80 5.99
CA GLU A 158 -18.78 -13.32 7.37
C GLU A 158 -17.95 -14.26 8.27
N ARG A 159 -18.11 -15.57 8.04
CA ARG A 159 -17.36 -16.61 8.74
C ARG A 159 -15.89 -16.60 8.33
N GLU A 160 -15.56 -16.37 7.07
CA GLU A 160 -14.19 -16.28 6.57
C GLU A 160 -13.46 -15.08 7.19
N ILE A 161 -14.09 -13.91 7.22
CA ILE A 161 -13.54 -12.72 7.89
C ILE A 161 -13.37 -12.96 9.39
N GLY A 162 -14.36 -13.54 10.05
CA GLY A 162 -14.22 -13.94 11.46
C GLY A 162 -13.08 -14.94 11.68
N THR A 163 -12.88 -15.87 10.73
CA THR A 163 -11.79 -16.85 10.76
C THR A 163 -10.43 -16.16 10.57
N ILE A 164 -10.31 -15.15 9.71
CA ILE A 164 -9.09 -14.32 9.61
C ILE A 164 -8.80 -13.67 10.96
N MET A 165 -9.79 -12.98 11.53
CA MET A 165 -9.66 -12.21 12.76
C MET A 165 -9.27 -13.09 13.96
N GLU A 166 -9.71 -14.34 13.97
CA GLU A 166 -9.32 -15.30 15.00
C GLU A 166 -7.96 -15.95 14.69
N SER A 167 -7.74 -16.39 13.45
CA SER A 167 -6.50 -17.07 13.04
C SER A 167 -5.29 -16.17 13.19
N ILE A 168 -5.40 -14.87 12.88
CA ILE A 168 -4.30 -13.92 12.99
C ILE A 168 -3.81 -13.74 14.43
N LYS A 169 -4.65 -14.07 15.43
CA LYS A 169 -4.23 -14.05 16.84
C LYS A 169 -3.26 -15.19 17.15
N HIS A 170 -3.44 -16.34 16.50
CA HIS A 170 -2.74 -17.60 16.74
C HIS A 170 -1.57 -17.83 15.77
N VAL A 171 -1.64 -17.30 14.54
CA VAL A 171 -0.54 -17.34 13.58
C VAL A 171 0.55 -16.38 14.06
N GLY A 172 1.78 -16.89 14.18
CA GLY A 172 2.94 -16.07 14.52
C GLY A 172 3.23 -15.03 13.43
N ASP A 173 3.54 -13.81 13.84
CA ASP A 173 4.14 -12.72 13.04
C ASP A 173 3.63 -12.58 11.58
N ALA A 174 2.31 -12.43 11.41
CA ALA A 174 1.68 -12.18 10.12
C ALA A 174 0.75 -10.97 10.21
N TYR A 175 0.53 -10.27 9.09
CA TYR A 175 -0.24 -9.03 9.03
C TYR A 175 -1.27 -9.04 7.90
N VAL A 176 -2.43 -8.44 8.14
CA VAL A 176 -3.54 -8.37 7.16
C VAL A 176 -4.04 -6.94 7.00
N ILE A 177 -4.17 -6.51 5.76
CA ILE A 177 -4.84 -5.27 5.39
C ILE A 177 -6.08 -5.64 4.58
N ILE A 178 -7.21 -5.05 4.89
CA ILE A 178 -8.45 -5.20 4.11
C ILE A 178 -8.94 -3.81 3.74
N THR A 179 -9.23 -3.55 2.46
CA THR A 179 -9.85 -2.29 2.05
C THR A 179 -11.30 -2.49 1.64
N SER A 180 -12.12 -1.45 1.82
CA SER A 180 -13.49 -1.45 1.32
C SER A 180 -14.01 -0.03 1.12
N ARG A 181 -15.01 0.13 0.26
CA ARG A 181 -15.86 1.32 0.31
C ARG A 181 -16.68 1.33 1.59
N GLU A 182 -16.93 2.53 2.12
CA GLU A 182 -17.65 2.73 3.39
C GLU A 182 -19.08 2.17 3.33
N GLU A 183 -19.80 2.42 2.24
CA GLU A 183 -21.18 1.96 2.04
C GLU A 183 -21.26 0.44 1.94
N VAL A 184 -20.32 -0.18 1.24
CA VAL A 184 -20.22 -1.64 1.09
C VAL A 184 -19.92 -2.29 2.44
N PHE A 185 -18.97 -1.72 3.19
CA PHE A 185 -18.60 -2.23 4.51
C PHE A 185 -19.77 -2.12 5.51
N LYS A 186 -20.52 -1.02 5.49
CA LYS A 186 -21.72 -0.85 6.32
C LYS A 186 -22.83 -1.85 6.01
N GLU A 187 -22.96 -2.28 4.76
CA GLU A 187 -23.91 -3.34 4.40
C GLU A 187 -23.44 -4.69 4.96
N PHE A 188 -22.16 -5.00 4.83
CA PHE A 188 -21.55 -6.18 5.44
C PHE A 188 -21.70 -6.22 6.98
N GLU A 189 -21.50 -5.10 7.68
CA GLU A 189 -21.68 -5.01 9.15
C GLU A 189 -23.08 -5.44 9.61
N LYS A 190 -24.12 -5.35 8.75
CA LYS A 190 -25.49 -5.73 9.09
C LYS A 190 -25.71 -7.25 9.10
N GLU A 191 -24.82 -8.03 8.50
CA GLU A 191 -25.00 -9.47 8.24
C GLU A 191 -24.55 -10.41 9.39
N LYS A 192 -24.62 -9.93 10.65
CA LYS A 192 -24.48 -10.71 11.89
C LYS A 192 -23.06 -11.11 12.34
N ILE A 193 -22.03 -10.31 12.02
CA ILE A 193 -20.79 -10.34 12.81
C ILE A 193 -21.00 -9.50 14.09
N SER A 194 -20.28 -9.80 15.16
CA SER A 194 -20.18 -8.89 16.30
C SER A 194 -19.66 -7.53 15.81
N VAL A 195 -20.57 -6.60 15.53
CA VAL A 195 -20.28 -5.24 15.02
C VAL A 195 -19.26 -4.52 15.89
N LYS A 196 -19.21 -4.88 17.19
CA LYS A 196 -18.23 -4.35 18.13
C LYS A 196 -16.80 -4.77 17.78
N GLU A 197 -16.59 -6.04 17.42
CA GLU A 197 -15.27 -6.54 17.04
C GLU A 197 -14.79 -5.92 15.73
N LEU A 198 -15.63 -5.87 14.68
CA LEU A 198 -15.24 -5.27 13.40
C LEU A 198 -14.80 -3.81 13.53
N LYS A 199 -15.55 -3.02 14.30
CA LYS A 199 -15.25 -1.59 14.53
C LYS A 199 -13.91 -1.37 15.23
N GLU A 200 -13.43 -2.32 16.01
CA GLU A 200 -12.14 -2.19 16.68
C GLU A 200 -10.97 -2.17 15.68
N PHE A 201 -11.11 -2.86 14.55
CA PHE A 201 -10.10 -2.97 13.50
C PHE A 201 -10.32 -1.97 12.34
N GLU A 202 -11.48 -1.33 12.28
CA GLU A 202 -11.83 -0.36 11.24
C GLU A 202 -11.12 0.98 11.43
N ARG A 203 -10.54 1.52 10.34
CA ARG A 203 -10.00 2.87 10.24
C ARG A 203 -10.50 3.54 8.97
N LYS A 204 -11.11 4.72 9.12
CA LYS A 204 -11.85 5.40 8.05
C LYS A 204 -11.04 6.51 7.42
N LEU A 205 -10.94 6.48 6.09
CA LEU A 205 -10.62 7.65 5.27
C LEU A 205 -11.92 8.36 4.91
N ASN A 206 -12.04 9.63 5.27
CA ASN A 206 -13.32 10.35 5.20
C ASN A 206 -13.20 11.69 4.47
N ILE A 207 -14.29 12.07 3.79
CA ILE A 207 -14.47 13.39 3.17
C ILE A 207 -15.12 14.40 4.12
N LYS A 208 -15.96 13.93 5.06
CA LYS A 208 -16.69 14.78 6.03
C LYS A 208 -15.77 15.30 7.14
N LYS A 209 -14.86 14.44 7.62
CA LYS A 209 -13.67 14.84 8.37
C LYS A 209 -12.49 14.58 7.43
N PRO A 210 -12.01 15.61 6.71
CA PRO A 210 -11.11 15.40 5.59
C PRO A 210 -9.81 14.73 6.06
N SER A 211 -9.58 13.50 5.62
CA SER A 211 -8.30 12.79 5.79
C SER A 211 -7.14 13.53 5.12
N TYR A 212 -7.47 14.38 4.14
CA TYR A 212 -6.56 15.28 3.45
C TYR A 212 -7.14 16.70 3.47
N ASP A 213 -6.54 17.58 4.27
CA ASP A 213 -6.86 19.01 4.26
C ASP A 213 -6.41 19.68 2.94
N ALA A 214 -6.58 20.99 2.83
CA ALA A 214 -6.22 21.72 1.62
C ALA A 214 -4.70 21.68 1.35
N GLU A 215 -3.87 21.77 2.39
CA GLU A 215 -2.41 21.78 2.26
C GLU A 215 -1.89 20.40 1.83
N LYS A 216 -2.38 19.32 2.45
CA LYS A 216 -2.03 17.95 2.02
C LYS A 216 -2.45 17.67 0.59
N ARG A 217 -3.62 18.16 0.16
CA ARG A 217 -4.06 18.00 -1.24
C ARG A 217 -3.16 18.77 -2.21
N LYS A 218 -2.72 19.97 -1.83
CA LYS A 218 -1.74 20.73 -2.60
C LYS A 218 -0.40 20.01 -2.67
N GLU A 219 0.06 19.43 -1.56
CA GLU A 219 1.28 18.63 -1.50
C GLU A 219 1.22 17.40 -2.42
N ILE A 220 0.08 16.69 -2.44
CA ILE A 220 -0.14 15.58 -3.38
C ILE A 220 0.06 16.07 -4.82
N LEU A 221 -0.61 17.17 -5.19
CA LEU A 221 -0.52 17.71 -6.56
C LEU A 221 0.91 18.13 -6.93
N LEU A 222 1.63 18.80 -6.02
CA LEU A 222 3.02 19.22 -6.24
C LEU A 222 3.95 18.01 -6.37
N SER A 223 3.82 17.03 -5.50
CA SER A 223 4.63 15.81 -5.53
C SER A 223 4.44 15.01 -6.83
N TRP A 224 3.24 15.05 -7.41
CA TRP A 224 2.93 14.47 -8.72
C TRP A 224 3.32 15.34 -9.92
N ALA A 225 3.60 16.63 -9.73
CA ALA A 225 4.02 17.54 -10.81
C ALA A 225 5.54 17.64 -10.94
N GLU A 226 6.28 17.56 -9.82
CA GLU A 226 7.75 17.56 -9.77
C GLU A 226 8.35 16.17 -10.09
N ALA A 227 7.47 15.18 -10.05
CA ALA A 227 7.56 13.79 -10.44
C ALA A 227 8.08 13.43 -11.83
#